data_AF-A0A942YDG2-F1
#
_entry.id   AF-A0A942YDG2-F1
#
_cell.length_a   1.000
_cell.length_b   1.000
_cell.length_c   1.000
_cell.angle_alpha   90.00
_cell.angle_beta   90.00
_cell.angle_gamma   90.00
#
_symmetry.space_group_name_H-M   'P 1'
#
loop_
_entity.id
_entity.type
_entity.pdbx_description
1 polymer ?
#
loop_
_entity_poly.entity_id
_entity_poly.type
_entity_poly.pdbx_seq_one_letter_code
_entity_poly.pdbx_strand_id
1 'polypeptide(L)'
;MKPLKAKAIDWIISICEQCSINDKEKLLMDCFFNFKLEGFADEPEVYIKSTLLGLEIGYEATLWLDGHTPVAGLMKKHLLTWETLQSLNNEKQQEMILELLMKTIHSRKRQYRKCQFCEEKLPVEHRFDKDTCFGCASERWGIVY
;
A
#
# COMPACT_ATOMS: atom_id res chain seq x y z
N MET A 1 -11.22 17.01 9.59
CA MET A 1 -10.76 15.77 8.93
C MET A 1 -9.98 14.96 9.96
N LYS A 2 -10.32 13.69 10.24
CA LYS A 2 -9.56 12.86 11.20
C LYS A 2 -8.11 12.70 10.71
N PRO A 3 -7.09 12.76 11.60
CA PRO A 3 -5.71 12.48 11.24
C PRO A 3 -5.56 11.10 10.60
N LEU A 4 -4.66 10.95 9.62
CA LEU A 4 -4.44 9.68 8.90
C LEU A 4 -4.16 8.50 9.86
N LYS A 5 -3.35 8.75 10.90
CA LYS A 5 -3.03 7.75 11.92
C LYS A 5 -4.28 7.29 12.69
N ALA A 6 -5.20 8.19 13.00
CA ALA A 6 -6.45 7.85 13.67
C ALA A 6 -7.36 7.00 12.76
N LYS A 7 -7.47 7.36 11.47
CA LYS A 7 -8.17 6.53 10.48
C LYS A 7 -7.57 5.13 10.36
N ALA A 8 -6.24 5.03 10.36
CA ALA A 8 -5.52 3.75 10.28
C ALA A 8 -5.73 2.88 11.53
N ILE A 9 -5.77 3.49 12.72
CA ILE A 9 -6.09 2.79 13.98
C ILE A 9 -7.52 2.22 13.91
N ASP A 10 -8.50 3.06 13.60
CA ASP A 10 -9.91 2.65 13.49
C ASP A 10 -10.06 1.48 12.49
N TRP A 11 -9.34 1.54 11.36
CA TRP A 11 -9.32 0.50 10.34
C TRP A 11 -8.70 -0.82 10.82
N ILE A 12 -7.57 -0.77 11.51
CA ILE A 12 -6.91 -1.99 12.05
C ILE A 12 -7.77 -2.67 13.11
N ILE A 13 -8.41 -1.90 13.99
CA ILE A 13 -9.33 -2.44 15.00
C ILE A 13 -10.44 -3.23 14.29
N SER A 14 -11.04 -2.65 13.24
CA SER A 14 -12.07 -3.31 12.44
C SER A 14 -11.58 -4.60 11.78
N ILE A 15 -10.35 -4.63 11.27
CA ILE A 15 -9.75 -5.85 10.69
C ILE A 15 -9.54 -6.92 11.76
N CYS A 16 -8.98 -6.56 12.91
CA CYS A 16 -8.72 -7.50 14.00
C CYS A 16 -10.01 -8.16 14.51
N GLU A 17 -11.11 -7.40 14.58
CA GLU A 17 -12.44 -7.91 14.92
C GLU A 17 -12.99 -8.88 13.87
N GLN A 18 -12.74 -8.63 12.59
CA GLN A 18 -13.22 -9.47 11.48
C GLN A 18 -12.39 -10.76 11.32
N CYS A 19 -11.08 -10.70 11.58
CA CYS A 19 -10.16 -11.80 11.30
C CYS A 19 -10.03 -12.86 12.38
N SER A 20 -10.53 -12.64 13.62
CA SER A 20 -10.28 -13.53 14.77
C SER A 20 -8.89 -14.16 14.73
N ILE A 21 -7.83 -13.36 14.91
CA ILE A 21 -6.42 -13.77 14.77
C ILE A 21 -6.04 -15.01 15.63
N ASN A 22 -6.90 -15.40 16.59
CA ASN A 22 -6.72 -16.53 17.50
C ASN A 22 -7.37 -17.86 17.06
N ASP A 23 -8.21 -17.89 16.02
CA ASP A 23 -8.84 -19.13 15.56
C ASP A 23 -8.03 -19.79 14.43
N LYS A 24 -7.26 -20.84 14.79
CA LYS A 24 -6.38 -21.60 13.88
C LYS A 24 -7.04 -22.11 12.60
N GLU A 25 -8.36 -22.33 12.61
CA GLU A 25 -9.11 -22.81 11.44
C GLU A 25 -9.63 -21.68 10.53
N LYS A 26 -9.72 -20.44 11.02
CA LYS A 26 -10.06 -19.24 10.23
C LYS A 26 -8.84 -18.51 9.63
N LEU A 27 -7.64 -18.81 10.13
CA LEU A 27 -6.35 -18.27 9.66
C LEU A 27 -6.00 -18.62 8.20
N LEU A 28 -6.77 -19.51 7.57
CA LEU A 28 -6.69 -19.89 6.15
C LEU A 28 -7.67 -19.14 5.23
N MET A 29 -8.52 -18.25 5.77
CA MET A 29 -9.31 -17.38 4.89
C MET A 29 -8.35 -16.35 4.28
N ASP A 30 -8.33 -16.26 2.93
CA ASP A 30 -7.69 -15.21 2.13
C ASP A 30 -8.30 -13.84 2.47
N CYS A 31 -8.05 -13.35 3.69
CA CYS A 31 -8.45 -12.04 4.14
C CYS A 31 -7.59 -11.01 3.43
N PHE A 32 -8.22 -10.20 2.59
CA PHE A 32 -7.58 -9.14 1.84
C PHE A 32 -8.30 -7.83 2.15
N PHE A 33 -7.60 -6.88 2.75
CA PHE A 33 -8.14 -5.58 3.10
C PHE A 33 -7.31 -4.48 2.49
N ASN A 34 -8.00 -3.49 1.91
CA ASN A 34 -7.40 -2.28 1.38
C ASN A 34 -7.71 -1.07 2.25
N PHE A 35 -6.73 -0.19 2.34
CA PHE A 35 -6.81 1.09 3.00
C PHE A 35 -6.44 2.18 2.00
N LYS A 36 -7.44 2.94 1.57
CA LYS A 36 -7.30 4.00 0.60
C LYS A 36 -6.78 5.28 1.25
N LEU A 37 -5.76 5.90 0.65
CA LEU A 37 -5.20 7.18 1.11
C LEU A 37 -6.00 8.37 0.56
N GLU A 38 -7.24 8.51 1.02
CA GLU A 38 -8.16 9.59 0.62
C GLU A 38 -7.51 10.98 0.72
N GLY A 39 -7.71 11.80 -0.33
CA GLY A 39 -7.19 13.17 -0.40
C GLY A 39 -5.68 13.27 -0.61
N PHE A 40 -5.00 12.21 -1.05
CA PHE A 40 -3.59 12.25 -1.44
C PHE A 40 -3.38 11.79 -2.88
N ALA A 41 -2.97 12.70 -3.77
CA ALA A 41 -2.66 12.40 -5.17
C ALA A 41 -3.81 11.66 -5.89
N ASP A 42 -3.54 10.49 -6.45
CA ASP A 42 -4.48 9.54 -7.06
C ASP A 42 -5.19 8.63 -6.05
N GLU A 43 -5.05 8.93 -4.75
CA GLU A 43 -5.60 8.18 -3.62
C GLU A 43 -5.17 6.70 -3.59
N PRO A 44 -3.87 6.41 -3.51
CA PRO A 44 -3.37 5.04 -3.60
C PRO A 44 -3.81 4.17 -2.44
N GLU A 45 -3.88 2.87 -2.69
CA GLU A 45 -4.27 1.86 -1.70
C GLU A 45 -3.04 1.15 -1.11
N VAL A 46 -3.04 0.99 0.21
CA VAL A 46 -2.17 0.06 0.91
C VAL A 46 -3.00 -1.15 1.33
N TYR A 47 -2.40 -2.34 1.39
CA TYR A 47 -3.14 -3.56 1.70
C TYR A 47 -2.56 -4.30 2.90
N ILE A 48 -3.42 -5.07 3.54
CA ILE A 48 -3.08 -6.16 4.45
C ILE A 48 -3.72 -7.43 3.89
N LYS A 49 -2.90 -8.47 3.69
CA LYS A 49 -3.34 -9.77 3.16
C LYS A 49 -2.88 -10.89 4.08
N SER A 50 -3.75 -11.81 4.45
CA SER A 50 -3.33 -13.08 5.07
C SER A 50 -2.73 -14.02 4.02
N THR A 51 -1.66 -14.69 4.40
CA THR A 51 -0.97 -15.70 3.59
C THR A 51 -0.65 -16.91 4.45
N LEU A 52 -0.22 -18.01 3.83
CA LEU A 52 0.21 -19.22 4.55
C LEU A 52 1.33 -18.95 5.58
N LEU A 53 2.18 -17.95 5.33
CA LEU A 53 3.32 -17.63 6.19
C LEU A 53 3.01 -16.59 7.26
N GLY A 54 1.98 -15.77 7.07
CA GLY A 54 1.69 -14.62 7.93
C GLY A 54 0.85 -13.54 7.27
N LEU A 55 0.80 -12.36 7.91
CA LEU A 55 0.21 -11.16 7.36
C LEU A 55 1.20 -10.42 6.47
N GLU A 56 0.86 -10.29 5.19
CA GLU A 56 1.57 -9.46 4.24
C GLU A 56 1.02 -8.03 4.25
N ILE A 57 1.91 -7.05 4.28
CA ILE A 57 1.56 -5.63 4.21
C ILE A 57 2.30 -5.01 3.03
N GLY A 58 1.58 -4.30 2.18
CA GLY A 58 2.12 -3.72 0.96
C GLY A 58 1.26 -2.60 0.40
N TYR A 59 1.46 -2.28 -0.88
CA TYR A 59 0.62 -1.33 -1.60
C TYR A 59 0.35 -1.77 -3.03
N GLU A 60 -0.73 -1.24 -3.59
CA GLU A 60 -1.02 -1.40 -5.01
C GLU A 60 -0.19 -0.40 -5.83
N ALA A 61 0.36 -0.89 -6.95
CA ALA A 61 1.11 -0.09 -7.90
C ALA A 61 0.79 -0.55 -9.33
N THR A 62 0.93 0.36 -10.28
CA THR A 62 0.86 0.00 -11.70
C THR A 62 2.15 -0.71 -12.11
N LEU A 63 2.01 -1.89 -12.71
CA LEU A 63 3.07 -2.59 -13.39
C LEU A 63 2.87 -2.42 -14.90
N TRP A 64 3.95 -2.13 -15.61
CA TRP A 64 3.95 -2.03 -17.06
C TRP A 64 4.55 -3.33 -17.61
N LEU A 65 3.71 -4.24 -18.12
CA LEU A 65 4.17 -5.52 -18.69
C LEU A 65 4.94 -5.29 -19.99
N ASP A 66 4.49 -4.30 -20.74
CA ASP A 66 5.14 -3.64 -21.86
C ASP A 66 4.93 -2.13 -21.69
N GLY A 67 5.53 -1.31 -22.54
CA GLY A 67 5.43 0.16 -22.47
C GLY A 67 4.02 0.74 -22.59
N HIS A 68 2.98 -0.08 -22.83
CA HIS A 68 1.64 0.38 -23.13
C HIS A 68 0.54 -0.31 -22.32
N THR A 69 0.85 -1.41 -21.63
CA THR A 69 -0.14 -2.25 -20.94
C THR A 69 0.03 -2.13 -19.43
N PRO A 70 -0.70 -1.20 -18.77
CA PRO A 70 -0.71 -1.10 -17.33
C PRO A 70 -1.55 -2.24 -16.73
N VAL A 71 -0.99 -2.92 -15.73
CA VAL A 71 -1.70 -3.90 -14.92
C VAL A 71 -1.57 -3.55 -13.43
N ALA A 72 -2.62 -3.84 -12.67
CA ALA A 72 -2.57 -3.70 -11.22
C ALA A 72 -1.61 -4.74 -10.63
N GLY A 73 -0.68 -4.29 -9.79
CA GLY A 73 0.30 -5.13 -9.12
C GLY A 73 0.35 -4.87 -7.62
N LEU A 74 0.61 -5.91 -6.85
CA LEU A 74 0.78 -5.83 -5.41
C LEU A 74 2.27 -5.79 -5.06
N MET A 75 2.69 -4.70 -4.41
CA MET A 75 4.07 -4.50 -3.96
C MET A 75 4.18 -4.84 -2.48
N LYS A 76 4.65 -6.06 -2.19
CA LYS A 76 4.97 -6.50 -0.83
C LYS A 76 6.05 -5.61 -0.19
N LYS A 77 5.83 -5.18 1.05
CA LYS A 77 6.84 -4.47 1.86
C LYS A 77 7.23 -5.19 3.13
N HIS A 78 6.25 -5.78 3.81
CA HIS A 78 6.47 -6.46 5.07
C HIS A 78 5.74 -7.80 5.09
N LEU A 79 6.32 -8.75 5.82
CA LEU A 79 5.67 -10.01 6.18
C LEU A 79 5.80 -10.17 7.69
N LEU A 80 4.66 -10.27 8.35
CA LEU A 80 4.57 -10.53 9.77
C LEU A 80 4.14 -11.98 9.97
N THR A 81 5.05 -12.83 10.44
CA THR A 81 4.81 -14.28 10.51
C THR A 81 3.75 -14.63 11.56
N TRP A 82 3.04 -15.74 11.34
CA TRP A 82 2.08 -16.24 12.32
C TRP A 82 2.72 -16.56 13.67
N GLU A 83 3.95 -17.10 13.67
CA GLU A 83 4.73 -17.35 14.88
C GLU A 83 4.94 -16.06 15.69
N THR A 84 5.30 -14.97 15.01
CA THR A 84 5.50 -13.67 15.66
C THR A 84 4.18 -13.15 16.22
N LEU A 85 3.08 -13.24 15.46
CA LEU A 85 1.76 -12.80 15.92
C LEU A 85 1.30 -13.59 17.15
N GLN A 86 1.41 -14.91 17.11
CA GLN A 86 0.99 -15.80 18.20
C GLN A 86 1.81 -15.61 19.48
N SER A 87 3.04 -15.10 19.37
CA SER A 87 3.88 -14.75 20.52
C SER A 87 3.46 -13.46 21.25
N LEU A 88 2.55 -12.67 20.65
CA LEU A 88 2.13 -11.36 21.14
C LEU A 88 0.68 -11.39 21.63
N ASN A 89 0.37 -10.52 22.58
CA ASN A 89 -1.02 -10.24 22.94
C ASN A 89 -1.68 -9.34 21.87
N ASN A 90 -3.01 -9.27 21.89
CA ASN A 90 -3.79 -8.53 20.88
C ASN A 90 -3.36 -7.06 20.75
N GLU A 91 -3.07 -6.38 21.85
CA GLU A 91 -2.63 -4.98 21.84
C GLU A 91 -1.30 -4.81 21.10
N LYS A 92 -0.30 -5.65 21.38
CA LYS A 92 1.00 -5.60 20.70
C LYS A 92 0.89 -6.03 19.24
N GLN A 93 0.00 -6.97 18.91
CA GLN A 93 -0.27 -7.33 17.52
C GLN A 93 -0.81 -6.11 16.74
N GLN A 94 -1.81 -5.41 17.29
CA GLN A 94 -2.39 -4.21 16.69
C GLN A 94 -1.35 -3.09 16.52
N GLU A 95 -0.54 -2.84 17.55
CA GLU A 95 0.52 -1.83 17.50
C GLU A 95 1.53 -2.14 16.39
N MET A 96 1.95 -3.40 16.28
CA MET A 96 2.95 -3.80 15.28
C MET A 96 2.40 -3.75 13.85
N ILE A 97 1.15 -4.17 13.65
CA ILE A 97 0.47 -4.04 12.35
C ILE A 97 0.35 -2.55 11.98
N LEU A 98 -0.05 -1.69 12.93
CA LEU A 98 -0.16 -0.25 12.71
C LEU A 98 1.18 0.38 12.35
N GLU A 99 2.25 0.01 13.06
CA GLU A 99 3.58 0.54 12.78
C GLU A 99 4.04 0.19 11.36
N LEU A 100 3.87 -1.07 10.95
CA LEU A 100 4.23 -1.54 9.61
C LEU A 100 3.35 -0.93 8.51
N LEU A 101 2.05 -0.76 8.76
CA LEU A 101 1.14 -0.07 7.87
C LEU A 101 1.57 1.39 7.68
N MET A 102 1.84 2.11 8.77
CA MET A 102 2.27 3.51 8.70
C MET A 102 3.64 3.66 8.01
N LYS A 103 4.57 2.73 8.24
CA LYS A 103 5.85 2.65 7.50
C LYS A 103 5.61 2.48 6.00
N THR A 104 4.70 1.58 5.62
CA THR A 104 4.30 1.34 4.22
C THR A 104 3.70 2.59 3.59
N ILE A 105 2.71 3.22 4.24
CA ILE A 105 2.07 4.47 3.82
C ILE A 105 3.11 5.56 3.59
N HIS A 106 3.98 5.81 4.58
CA HIS A 106 5.00 6.85 4.46
C HIS A 106 6.00 6.55 3.34
N SER A 107 6.40 5.28 3.19
CA SER A 107 7.27 4.84 2.11
C SER A 107 6.65 5.09 0.75
N ARG A 108 5.39 4.68 0.56
CA ARG A 108 4.64 4.89 -0.68
C ARG A 108 4.48 6.38 -0.99
N LYS A 109 4.04 7.20 -0.03
CA LYS A 109 3.88 8.66 -0.22
C LYS A 109 5.18 9.36 -0.63
N ARG A 110 6.36 8.86 -0.20
CA ARG A 110 7.67 9.42 -0.59
C ARG A 110 8.07 9.12 -2.04
N GLN A 111 7.48 8.09 -2.66
CA GLN A 111 7.72 7.76 -4.08
C GLN A 111 6.98 8.72 -5.02
N TYR A 112 5.98 9.44 -4.51
CA TYR A 112 5.24 10.43 -5.28
C TYR A 112 6.02 11.74 -5.43
N ARG A 113 6.11 12.23 -6.65
CA ARG A 113 6.76 13.52 -6.99
C ARG A 113 5.83 14.33 -7.89
N LYS A 114 5.95 15.66 -7.84
CA LYS A 114 5.23 16.53 -8.76
C LYS A 114 5.95 16.55 -10.10
N CYS A 115 5.19 16.45 -11.19
CA CYS A 115 5.71 16.74 -12.51
C CYS A 115 6.06 18.23 -12.60
N GLN A 116 7.22 18.57 -13.16
CA GLN A 116 7.68 19.95 -13.33
C GLN A 116 6.84 20.74 -14.36
N PHE A 117 6.03 20.06 -15.18
CA PHE A 117 5.24 20.70 -16.24
C PHE A 117 3.75 20.79 -15.92
N CYS A 118 3.11 19.67 -15.54
CA CYS A 118 1.67 19.65 -15.22
C CYS A 118 1.38 19.79 -13.72
N GLU A 119 2.41 19.83 -12.87
CA GLU A 119 2.31 19.90 -11.40
C GLU A 119 1.58 18.73 -10.71
N GLU A 120 1.07 17.77 -11.48
CA GLU A 120 0.42 16.57 -10.97
C GLU A 120 1.38 15.74 -10.13
N LYS A 121 0.86 15.24 -9.01
CA LYS A 121 1.62 14.42 -8.08
C LYS A 121 1.45 12.96 -8.44
N LEU A 122 2.51 12.36 -8.97
CA LEU A 122 2.46 11.04 -9.59
C LEU A 122 3.43 10.08 -8.90
N PRO A 123 3.11 8.77 -8.85
CA PRO A 123 4.01 7.77 -8.32
C PRO A 123 5.20 7.51 -9.26
N VAL A 124 6.13 6.65 -8.88
CA VAL A 124 7.35 6.41 -9.68
C VAL A 124 7.04 5.69 -11.00
N GLU A 125 6.09 4.78 -10.99
CA GLU A 125 5.71 3.97 -12.15
C GLU A 125 4.95 4.76 -13.23
N HIS A 126 4.55 6.01 -12.97
CA HIS A 126 3.92 6.91 -13.95
C HIS A 126 4.87 8.05 -14.38
N ARG A 127 6.15 7.93 -14.05
CA ARG A 127 7.17 8.95 -14.34
C ARG A 127 8.23 8.43 -15.29
N PHE A 128 8.58 9.29 -16.24
CA PHE A 128 9.69 9.07 -17.16
C PHE A 128 11.04 9.23 -16.46
N ASP A 129 11.17 10.31 -15.67
CA ASP A 129 12.37 10.59 -14.88
C ASP A 129 12.01 11.08 -13.46
N LYS A 130 12.96 11.69 -12.76
CA LYS A 130 12.74 12.18 -11.40
C LYS A 130 11.66 13.26 -11.31
N ASP A 131 11.52 14.10 -12.33
CA ASP A 131 10.75 15.33 -12.27
C ASP A 131 9.69 15.43 -13.38
N THR A 132 9.60 14.45 -14.29
CA THR A 132 8.71 14.47 -15.46
C THR A 132 7.82 13.24 -15.55
N CYS A 133 6.52 13.43 -15.80
CA CYS A 133 5.59 12.35 -16.07
C CYS A 133 5.69 11.84 -17.51
N PHE A 134 5.22 10.61 -17.78
CA PHE A 134 5.21 10.06 -19.14
C PHE A 134 4.44 10.92 -20.13
N GLY A 135 3.25 11.42 -19.75
CA GLY A 135 2.44 12.27 -20.63
C GLY A 135 3.17 13.55 -21.09
N CYS A 136 3.79 14.29 -20.16
CA CYS A 136 4.55 15.50 -20.52
C CYS A 136 5.84 15.17 -21.26
N ALA A 137 6.48 14.03 -20.99
CA ALA A 137 7.66 13.59 -21.73
C ALA A 137 7.32 13.29 -23.20
N SER A 138 6.20 12.61 -23.46
CA SER A 138 5.71 12.38 -24.83
C SER A 138 5.33 13.67 -25.53
N GLU A 139 4.58 14.55 -24.88
CA GLU A 139 4.13 15.83 -25.46
C GLU A 139 5.30 16.74 -25.82
N ARG A 140 6.34 16.80 -24.97
CA ARG A 140 7.43 17.77 -25.12
C ARG A 140 8.63 17.23 -25.89
N TRP A 141 8.90 15.94 -25.79
CA TRP A 141 10.12 15.33 -26.32
C TRP A 141 9.85 14.20 -27.32
N GLY A 142 8.58 13.89 -27.61
CA GLY A 142 8.22 12.84 -28.57
C GLY A 142 8.59 11.43 -28.11
N ILE A 143 8.74 11.22 -26.79
CA ILE A 143 9.07 9.91 -26.23
C ILE A 143 7.87 8.97 -26.39
N VAL A 144 8.13 7.77 -26.91
CA VAL A 144 7.17 6.67 -27.00
C VAL A 144 7.70 5.53 -26.13
N TYR A 145 6.84 4.98 -25.28
CA TYR A 145 7.20 4.01 -24.23
C TYR A 145 7.02 2.57 -24.70
#